data_AF-F7JT34-F1
#
_entry.id   AF-F7JT34-F1
#
_cell.length_a   1.000
_cell.length_b   1.000
_cell.length_c   1.000
_cell.angle_alpha   90.00
_cell.angle_beta   90.00
_cell.angle_gamma   90.00
#
_symmetry.space_group_name_H-M   'P 1'
#
loop_
_entity.id
_entity.type
_entity.pdbx_description
1 polymer ?
#
loop_
_entity_poly.entity_id
_entity_poly.type
_entity_poly.pdbx_seq_one_letter_code
_entity_poly.pdbx_strand_id
1 'polypeptide(L)'
;MKEKLLENKKKVLENLYLTVFAVFCLYFFMWTTTFWVSWPDFFVSDLRTVMIALIVVKASVSEKKSNWKELVFEIGLIAVFLAVKNRNGQEILLDTLLLILGAKEIASEKLIRVYTVTIATALFVTIGASLLGIIENLSYAQPGRMTRMAFGIGYPTDFGAHVLFLLLCYFYLRRKKYNMWNWQLRF
;
A
#
# COMPACT_ATOMS: atom_id res chain seq x y z
N MET A 1 1.35 25.79 24.83
CA MET A 1 0.63 26.23 23.61
C MET A 1 1.35 25.81 22.32
N LYS A 2 2.67 26.05 22.18
CA LYS A 2 3.46 25.67 20.99
C LYS A 2 3.57 24.16 20.75
N GLU A 3 3.75 23.35 21.79
CA GLU A 3 3.83 21.87 21.67
C GLU A 3 2.53 21.25 21.15
N LYS A 4 1.39 21.66 21.71
CA LYS A 4 0.05 21.21 21.26
C LYS A 4 -0.22 21.57 19.79
N LEU A 5 0.26 22.72 19.34
CA LEU A 5 0.16 23.13 17.93
C LEU A 5 1.01 22.22 17.03
N LEU A 6 2.23 21.88 17.45
CA LEU A 6 3.14 21.03 16.69
C LEU A 6 2.60 19.60 16.58
N GLU A 7 2.08 19.04 17.67
CA GLU A 7 1.47 17.71 17.68
C GLU A 7 0.24 17.63 16.77
N ASN A 8 -0.60 18.67 16.78
CA ASN A 8 -1.71 18.78 15.84
C ASN A 8 -1.23 18.82 14.38
N LYS A 9 -0.18 19.59 14.07
CA LYS A 9 0.41 19.63 12.72
C LYS A 9 0.91 18.26 12.28
N LYS A 10 1.66 17.55 13.15
CA LYS A 10 2.14 16.19 12.87
C LYS A 10 1.00 15.22 12.58
N LYS A 11 -0.08 15.27 13.37
CA LYS A 11 -1.27 14.44 13.18
C LYS A 11 -1.98 14.73 11.86
N VAL A 12 -2.11 16.01 11.48
CA VAL A 12 -2.69 16.40 10.18
C VAL A 12 -1.84 15.87 9.02
N LEU A 13 -0.51 16.05 9.09
CA LEU A 13 0.41 15.55 8.06
C LEU A 13 0.41 14.02 7.97
N GLU A 14 0.31 13.33 9.10
CA GLU A 14 0.17 11.88 9.15
C GLU A 14 -1.11 11.42 8.44
N ASN A 15 -2.26 12.03 8.76
CA ASN A 15 -3.53 11.69 8.13
C ASN A 15 -3.54 11.99 6.62
N LEU A 16 -2.93 13.10 6.23
CA LEU A 16 -2.80 13.47 4.82
C LEU A 16 -1.94 12.46 4.07
N TYR A 17 -0.79 12.08 4.63
CA TYR A 17 0.04 11.00 4.08
C TYR A 17 -0.73 9.68 3.99
N LEU A 18 -1.45 9.27 5.03
CA LEU A 18 -2.24 8.03 5.03
C LEU A 18 -3.33 8.04 3.96
N THR A 19 -3.89 9.21 3.66
CA THR A 19 -4.88 9.38 2.58
C THR A 19 -4.23 9.18 1.22
N VAL A 20 -3.09 9.83 0.94
CA VAL A 20 -2.36 9.64 -0.32
C VAL A 20 -1.85 8.21 -0.46
N PHE A 21 -1.40 7.60 0.64
CA PHE A 21 -1.04 6.18 0.70
C PHE A 21 -2.21 5.28 0.30
N ALA A 22 -3.41 5.52 0.82
CA ALA A 22 -4.61 4.76 0.42
C ALA A 22 -4.92 4.91 -1.07
N VAL A 23 -4.79 6.11 -1.63
CA VAL A 23 -4.99 6.37 -3.07
C VAL A 23 -3.96 5.61 -3.91
N PHE A 24 -2.68 5.59 -3.52
CA PHE A 24 -1.65 4.78 -4.18
C PHE A 24 -1.99 3.28 -4.13
N CYS A 25 -2.38 2.77 -2.97
CA CYS A 25 -2.78 1.37 -2.83
C CYS A 25 -3.98 1.03 -3.72
N LEU A 26 -4.98 1.91 -3.79
CA LEU A 26 -6.15 1.72 -4.63
C LEU A 26 -5.77 1.77 -6.12
N TYR A 27 -4.93 2.70 -6.53
CA TYR A 27 -4.43 2.81 -7.90
C TYR A 27 -3.74 1.50 -8.34
N PHE A 28 -2.80 0.97 -7.55
CA PHE A 28 -2.14 -0.30 -7.87
C PHE A 28 -3.08 -1.50 -7.78
N PHE A 29 -4.04 -1.49 -6.86
CA PHE A 29 -5.07 -2.52 -6.81
C PHE A 29 -5.88 -2.57 -8.10
N MET A 30 -6.31 -1.41 -8.62
CA MET A 30 -7.09 -1.31 -9.86
C MET A 30 -6.37 -1.92 -11.06
N TRP A 31 -5.04 -1.78 -11.14
CA TRP A 31 -4.22 -2.43 -12.17
C TRP A 31 -4.28 -3.97 -12.15
N THR A 32 -4.71 -4.57 -11.05
CA THR A 32 -4.93 -6.02 -10.94
C THR A 32 -6.35 -6.45 -11.27
N THR A 33 -7.27 -5.51 -11.50
CA THR A 33 -8.70 -5.79 -11.75
C THR A 33 -9.05 -5.79 -13.23
N THR A 34 -10.24 -6.28 -13.57
CA THR A 34 -10.82 -6.18 -14.92
C THR A 34 -11.55 -4.85 -15.16
N PHE A 35 -11.48 -3.89 -14.21
CA PHE A 35 -11.99 -2.54 -14.43
C PHE A 35 -11.16 -1.80 -15.47
N TRP A 36 -11.82 -1.33 -16.53
CA TRP A 36 -11.23 -0.44 -17.51
C TRP A 36 -11.44 1.02 -17.08
N VAL A 37 -10.50 1.54 -16.29
CA VAL A 37 -10.49 2.96 -15.88
C VAL A 37 -9.41 3.71 -16.64
N SER A 38 -9.81 4.67 -17.46
CA SER A 38 -8.90 5.61 -18.12
C SER A 38 -8.46 6.68 -17.13
N TRP A 39 -7.24 6.56 -16.63
CA TRP A 39 -6.64 7.57 -15.76
C TRP A 39 -6.13 8.77 -16.60
N PRO A 40 -6.17 10.00 -16.07
CA PRO A 40 -5.51 11.14 -16.71
C PRO A 40 -4.01 10.89 -16.92
N ASP A 41 -3.46 11.39 -18.02
CA ASP A 41 -2.07 11.11 -18.46
C ASP A 41 -1.01 11.40 -17.37
N PHE A 42 -1.21 12.45 -16.56
CA PHE A 42 -0.28 12.86 -15.51
C PHE A 42 -0.69 12.41 -14.11
N PHE A 43 -1.76 11.64 -13.94
CA PHE A 43 -2.33 11.30 -12.63
C PHE A 43 -1.30 10.72 -11.66
N VAL A 44 -0.51 9.73 -12.09
CA VAL A 44 0.52 9.11 -11.25
C VAL A 44 1.67 10.08 -10.97
N SER A 45 2.05 10.90 -11.95
CA SER A 45 3.09 11.93 -11.80
C SER A 45 2.69 12.99 -10.78
N ASP A 46 1.43 13.43 -10.81
CA ASP A 46 0.87 14.39 -9.86
C ASP A 46 0.80 13.78 -8.46
N LEU A 47 0.36 12.53 -8.35
CA LEU A 47 0.33 11.78 -7.10
C LEU A 47 1.73 11.65 -6.47
N ARG A 48 2.75 11.37 -7.28
CA ARG A 48 4.17 11.36 -6.86
C ARG A 48 4.64 12.73 -6.39
N THR A 49 4.30 13.78 -7.13
CA THR A 49 4.66 15.16 -6.76
C THR A 49 4.08 15.54 -5.41
N VAL A 50 2.79 15.23 -5.18
CA VAL A 50 2.13 15.41 -3.88
C VAL A 50 2.83 14.61 -2.78
N MET A 51 3.18 13.34 -3.05
CA MET A 51 3.89 12.48 -2.09
C MET A 51 5.25 13.07 -1.70
N ILE A 52 6.05 13.52 -2.68
CA ILE A 52 7.36 14.14 -2.45
C ILE A 52 7.19 15.41 -1.61
N ALA A 53 6.24 16.28 -1.96
CA ALA A 53 5.97 17.50 -1.20
C ALA A 53 5.60 17.16 0.27
N LEU A 54 4.76 16.14 0.48
CA LEU A 54 4.42 15.68 1.83
C LEU A 54 5.61 15.13 2.61
N ILE A 55 6.49 14.36 1.98
CA ILE A 55 7.72 13.85 2.60
C ILE A 55 8.60 15.02 3.06
N VAL A 56 8.82 16.00 2.19
CA VAL A 56 9.64 17.19 2.50
C VAL A 56 9.03 17.99 3.66
N VAL A 57 7.72 18.26 3.62
CA VAL A 57 7.03 18.98 4.69
C VAL A 57 7.09 18.19 6.00
N LYS A 58 6.83 16.87 5.98
CA LYS A 58 6.96 16.01 7.17
C LYS A 58 8.39 16.04 7.74
N ALA A 59 9.40 15.94 6.89
CA ALA A 59 10.80 15.99 7.30
C ALA A 59 11.15 17.33 7.97
N SER A 60 10.61 18.45 7.47
CA SER A 60 10.83 19.78 8.06
C SER A 60 10.19 19.98 9.45
N VAL A 61 9.14 19.21 9.75
CA VAL A 61 8.39 19.26 11.03
C VAL A 61 8.86 18.17 12.01
N SER A 62 9.70 17.22 11.55
CA SER A 62 10.25 16.20 12.43
C SER A 62 11.25 16.81 13.41
N GLU A 63 11.11 16.44 14.67
CA GLU A 63 12.04 16.82 15.75
C GLU A 63 13.19 15.82 15.89
N LYS A 64 13.14 14.71 15.14
CA LYS A 64 14.15 13.66 15.22
C LYS A 64 15.40 14.15 14.50
N LYS A 65 16.49 14.40 15.24
CA LYS A 65 17.79 14.69 14.64
C LYS A 65 18.17 13.53 13.73
N SER A 66 18.21 13.81 12.42
CA SER A 66 18.62 12.82 11.43
C SER A 66 20.08 12.43 11.69
N ASN A 67 20.33 11.15 11.94
CA ASN A 67 21.67 10.63 12.10
C ASN A 67 22.35 10.65 10.72
N TRP A 68 23.58 11.17 10.62
CA TRP A 68 24.35 11.15 9.38
C TRP A 68 24.38 9.77 8.70
N LYS A 69 24.46 8.69 9.50
CA LYS A 69 24.41 7.31 8.97
C LYS A 69 23.06 6.96 8.35
N GLU A 70 21.95 7.40 8.94
CA GLU A 70 20.61 7.21 8.37
C GLU A 70 20.47 8.01 7.07
N LEU A 71 21.00 9.24 7.03
CA LEU A 71 20.94 10.10 5.87
C LEU A 71 21.76 9.52 4.68
N VAL A 72 22.96 9.00 4.95
CA VAL A 72 23.77 8.29 3.94
C VAL A 72 23.05 7.04 3.43
N PHE A 73 22.39 6.28 4.32
CA PHE A 73 21.62 5.10 3.93
C PHE A 73 20.40 5.47 3.06
N GLU A 74 19.67 6.53 3.40
CA GLU A 74 18.54 7.05 2.63
C GLU A 74 18.97 7.52 1.24
N ILE A 75 20.06 8.29 1.15
CA ILE A 75 20.64 8.71 -0.14
C ILE A 75 21.09 7.50 -0.97
N GLY A 76 21.73 6.51 -0.33
CA GLY A 76 22.13 5.27 -0.99
C GLY A 76 20.94 4.51 -1.58
N LEU A 77 19.85 4.37 -0.81
CA LEU A 77 18.60 3.77 -1.29
C LEU A 77 18.01 4.55 -2.47
N ILE A 78 17.93 5.88 -2.37
CA ILE A 78 17.45 6.73 -3.48
C ILE A 78 18.29 6.50 -4.75
N ALA A 79 19.62 6.49 -4.62
CA ALA A 79 20.53 6.28 -5.74
C ALA A 79 20.34 4.91 -6.40
N VAL A 80 20.20 3.83 -5.61
CA VAL A 80 19.96 2.48 -6.13
C VAL A 80 18.62 2.42 -6.88
N PHE A 81 17.56 2.96 -6.30
CA PHE A 81 16.23 2.92 -6.91
C PHE A 81 16.16 3.77 -8.19
N LEU A 82 16.83 4.93 -8.24
CA LEU A 82 16.95 5.72 -9.46
C LEU A 82 17.79 5.01 -10.52
N ALA A 83 18.88 4.35 -10.14
CA ALA A 83 19.69 3.56 -11.07
C ALA A 83 18.87 2.40 -11.67
N VAL A 84 18.08 1.69 -10.87
CA VAL A 84 17.20 0.61 -11.36
C VAL A 84 16.09 1.17 -12.24
N LYS A 85 15.47 2.32 -11.88
CA LYS A 85 14.50 3.01 -12.76
C LYS A 85 15.12 3.32 -14.12
N ASN A 86 16.30 3.94 -14.15
CA ASN A 86 16.96 4.33 -15.40
C ASN A 86 17.36 3.11 -16.26
N ARG A 87 17.61 1.96 -15.65
CA ARG A 87 17.97 0.72 -16.35
C ARG A 87 16.77 -0.05 -16.87
N ASN A 88 15.71 -0.17 -16.07
CA ASN A 88 14.60 -1.09 -16.33
C ASN A 88 13.30 -0.38 -16.75
N GLY A 89 13.26 0.95 -16.70
CA GLY A 89 12.04 1.75 -16.93
C GLY A 89 10.94 1.54 -15.89
N GLN A 90 11.20 0.73 -14.85
CA GLN A 90 10.22 0.31 -13.86
C GLN A 90 10.00 1.40 -12.81
N GLU A 91 8.93 2.17 -12.98
CA GLU A 91 8.63 3.28 -12.09
C GLU A 91 8.02 2.84 -10.74
N ILE A 92 7.46 1.62 -10.67
CA ILE A 92 6.87 1.06 -9.44
C ILE A 92 7.86 0.99 -8.27
N LEU A 93 9.15 0.86 -8.56
CA LEU A 93 10.20 0.87 -7.54
C LEU A 93 10.31 2.25 -6.90
N LEU A 94 10.28 3.31 -7.72
CA LEU A 94 10.29 4.69 -7.22
C LEU A 94 9.06 4.96 -6.35
N ASP A 95 7.88 4.48 -6.76
CA ASP A 95 6.66 4.59 -5.96
C ASP A 95 6.81 3.88 -4.60
N THR A 96 7.39 2.68 -4.61
CA THR A 96 7.67 1.91 -3.39
C THR A 96 8.63 2.66 -2.46
N LEU A 97 9.68 3.27 -2.99
CA LEU A 97 10.63 4.08 -2.22
C LEU A 97 9.95 5.29 -1.57
N LEU A 98 9.12 6.02 -2.34
CA LEU A 98 8.39 7.18 -1.82
C LEU A 98 7.46 6.79 -0.68
N LEU A 99 6.75 5.66 -0.80
CA LEU A 99 5.90 5.14 0.27
C LEU A 99 6.72 4.74 1.51
N ILE A 100 7.90 4.14 1.33
CA ILE A 100 8.77 3.79 2.47
C ILE A 100 9.26 5.06 3.19
N LEU A 101 9.75 6.06 2.45
CA LEU A 101 10.24 7.31 3.01
C LEU A 101 9.12 8.11 3.69
N GLY A 102 7.94 8.19 3.07
CA GLY A 102 6.79 8.89 3.65
C GLY A 102 6.17 8.19 4.84
N ALA A 103 6.31 6.86 4.94
CA ALA A 103 5.90 6.09 6.11
C ALA A 103 6.79 6.32 7.35
N LYS A 104 7.96 6.99 7.20
CA LYS A 104 8.84 7.29 8.33
C LYS A 104 8.07 8.02 9.43
N GLU A 105 8.32 7.60 10.68
CA GLU A 105 7.67 8.07 11.91
C GLU A 105 6.16 7.77 12.04
N ILE A 106 5.58 6.97 11.14
CA ILE A 106 4.20 6.50 11.27
C ILE A 106 4.19 5.08 11.85
N ALA A 107 3.34 4.86 12.85
CA ALA A 107 3.15 3.53 13.42
C ALA A 107 2.68 2.53 12.35
N SER A 108 3.37 1.39 12.23
CA SER A 108 3.07 0.35 11.23
C SER A 108 1.62 -0.16 11.32
N GLU A 109 1.03 -0.17 12.52
CA GLU A 109 -0.37 -0.54 12.72
C GLU A 109 -1.34 0.39 11.99
N LYS A 110 -1.03 1.69 11.90
CA LYS A 110 -1.88 2.66 11.18
C LYS A 110 -1.81 2.40 9.68
N LEU A 111 -0.60 2.20 9.15
CA LEU A 111 -0.38 1.86 7.74
C LEU A 111 -1.11 0.58 7.34
N ILE A 112 -0.92 -0.49 8.11
CA ILE A 112 -1.54 -1.79 7.84
C ILE A 112 -3.06 -1.72 7.99
N ARG A 113 -3.58 -0.94 8.93
CA ARG A 113 -5.03 -0.71 9.06
C ARG A 113 -5.60 0.00 7.84
N VAL A 114 -4.95 1.09 7.38
CA VAL A 114 -5.39 1.82 6.20
C VAL A 114 -5.33 0.94 4.95
N TYR A 115 -4.23 0.20 4.75
CA TYR A 115 -4.11 -0.78 3.67
C TYR A 115 -5.24 -1.81 3.71
N THR A 116 -5.47 -2.42 4.88
CA THR A 116 -6.49 -3.47 5.04
C THR A 116 -7.89 -2.97 4.71
N VAL A 117 -8.28 -1.80 5.25
CA VAL A 117 -9.61 -1.23 4.98
C VAL A 117 -9.74 -0.87 3.51
N THR A 118 -8.72 -0.26 2.91
CA THR A 118 -8.73 0.16 1.50
C THR A 118 -8.86 -1.05 0.58
N ILE A 119 -7.97 -2.04 0.71
CA ILE A 119 -7.94 -3.21 -0.16
C ILE A 119 -9.12 -4.15 0.08
N ALA A 120 -9.56 -4.34 1.32
CA ALA A 120 -10.75 -5.16 1.58
C ALA A 120 -11.99 -4.54 0.94
N THR A 121 -12.19 -3.23 1.11
CA THR A 121 -13.33 -2.52 0.51
C THR A 121 -13.29 -2.61 -1.00
N ALA A 122 -12.13 -2.32 -1.61
CA ALA A 122 -11.97 -2.42 -3.06
C ALA A 122 -12.22 -3.84 -3.56
N LEU A 123 -11.69 -4.86 -2.88
CA LEU A 123 -11.88 -6.26 -3.24
C LEU A 123 -13.35 -6.70 -3.16
N PHE A 124 -14.08 -6.33 -2.10
CA PHE A 124 -15.51 -6.64 -1.99
C PHE A 124 -16.33 -5.96 -3.10
N VAL A 125 -16.01 -4.71 -3.43
CA VAL A 125 -16.64 -4.00 -4.56
C VAL A 125 -16.34 -4.70 -5.88
N THR A 126 -15.09 -5.08 -6.14
CA THR A 126 -14.68 -5.79 -7.35
C THR A 126 -15.38 -7.15 -7.49
N ILE A 127 -15.42 -7.94 -6.41
CA ILE A 127 -16.14 -9.23 -6.40
C ILE A 127 -17.62 -8.99 -6.68
N GLY A 128 -18.26 -8.03 -6.01
CA GLY A 128 -19.67 -7.70 -6.20
C GLY A 128 -19.97 -7.27 -7.64
N ALA A 129 -19.18 -6.36 -8.20
CA ALA A 129 -19.31 -5.92 -9.58
C ALA A 129 -19.15 -7.08 -10.58
N SER A 130 -18.22 -8.00 -10.31
CA SER A 130 -17.97 -9.17 -11.14
C SER A 130 -19.13 -10.18 -11.09
N LEU A 131 -19.69 -10.43 -9.91
CA LEU A 131 -20.82 -11.34 -9.73
C LEU A 131 -22.14 -10.77 -10.28
N LEU A 132 -22.28 -9.44 -10.30
CA LEU A 132 -23.42 -8.75 -10.93
C LEU A 132 -23.27 -8.59 -12.46
N GLY A 133 -22.14 -9.01 -13.04
CA GLY A 133 -21.87 -8.88 -14.48
C GLY A 133 -21.53 -7.47 -14.95
N ILE A 134 -21.18 -6.55 -14.04
CA ILE A 134 -20.74 -5.18 -14.36
C ILE A 134 -19.33 -5.19 -14.95
N ILE A 135 -18.48 -6.08 -14.45
CA ILE A 135 -17.13 -6.34 -14.97
C ILE A 135 -16.93 -7.83 -15.22
N GLU A 136 -15.96 -8.18 -16.06
CA GLU A 136 -15.71 -9.57 -16.41
C GLU A 136 -15.24 -10.40 -15.20
N ASN A 137 -15.82 -11.59 -15.04
CA ASN A 137 -15.34 -12.63 -14.14
C ASN A 137 -14.52 -13.65 -14.93
N LEU A 138 -13.19 -13.46 -15.00
CA LEU A 138 -12.32 -14.36 -15.74
C LEU A 138 -12.30 -15.75 -15.10
N SER A 139 -12.54 -16.77 -15.92
CA SER A 139 -12.50 -18.18 -15.53
C SER A 139 -11.42 -18.93 -16.31
N TYR A 140 -10.55 -19.63 -15.60
CA TYR A 140 -9.43 -20.36 -16.17
C TYR A 140 -9.64 -21.85 -15.99
N ALA A 141 -10.01 -22.52 -17.07
CA ALA A 141 -10.10 -23.97 -17.14
C ALA A 141 -8.76 -24.56 -17.61
N GLN A 142 -8.30 -25.62 -16.97
CA GLN A 142 -7.12 -26.38 -17.37
C GLN A 142 -7.49 -27.87 -17.38
N PRO A 143 -7.12 -28.66 -18.42
CA PRO A 143 -7.37 -30.10 -18.43
C PRO A 143 -6.83 -30.77 -17.15
N GLY A 144 -7.66 -31.60 -16.51
CA GLY A 144 -7.30 -32.28 -15.26
C GLY A 144 -7.29 -31.41 -13.99
N ARG A 145 -7.76 -30.16 -14.06
CA ARG A 145 -7.89 -29.27 -12.90
C ARG A 145 -9.29 -28.65 -12.83
N MET A 146 -9.71 -28.30 -11.61
CA MET A 146 -10.92 -27.52 -11.41
C MET A 146 -10.77 -26.13 -12.03
N THR A 147 -11.85 -25.62 -12.61
CA THR A 147 -11.93 -24.24 -13.11
C THR A 147 -11.70 -23.26 -11.97
N ARG A 148 -10.80 -22.29 -12.19
CA ARG A 148 -10.45 -21.25 -11.22
C ARG A 148 -11.03 -19.93 -11.65
N MET A 149 -11.86 -19.32 -10.81
CA MET A 149 -12.42 -18.00 -11.05
C MET A 149 -11.54 -16.91 -10.42
N ALA A 150 -11.52 -15.73 -11.04
CA ALA A 150 -10.75 -14.59 -10.58
C ALA A 150 -11.59 -13.47 -9.93
N PHE A 151 -12.93 -13.55 -10.00
CA PHE A 151 -13.87 -12.65 -9.30
C PHE A 151 -13.60 -11.14 -9.54
N GLY A 152 -13.37 -10.77 -10.80
CA GLY A 152 -13.08 -9.39 -11.21
C GLY A 152 -11.62 -8.98 -11.07
N ILE A 153 -10.75 -9.87 -10.58
CA ILE A 153 -9.29 -9.75 -10.67
C ILE A 153 -8.82 -10.34 -12.01
N GLY A 154 -7.72 -9.82 -12.54
CA GLY A 154 -7.16 -10.23 -13.84
C GLY A 154 -6.61 -11.66 -13.87
N TYR A 155 -6.32 -12.27 -12.71
CA TYR A 155 -5.84 -13.65 -12.63
C TYR A 155 -6.17 -14.32 -11.28
N PRO A 156 -6.45 -15.64 -11.23
CA PRO A 156 -6.82 -16.32 -9.98
C PRO A 156 -5.71 -16.33 -8.91
N THR A 157 -4.44 -16.32 -9.32
CA THR A 157 -3.30 -16.25 -8.38
C THR A 157 -3.26 -14.90 -7.67
N ASP A 158 -3.54 -13.81 -8.38
CA ASP A 158 -3.56 -12.45 -7.82
C ASP A 158 -4.74 -12.29 -6.87
N PHE A 159 -5.91 -12.85 -7.21
CA PHE A 159 -7.05 -12.92 -6.31
C PHE A 159 -6.69 -13.63 -5.00
N GLY A 160 -6.06 -14.80 -5.10
CA GLY A 160 -5.58 -15.55 -3.93
C GLY A 160 -4.56 -14.74 -3.10
N ALA A 161 -3.66 -14.02 -3.76
CA ALA A 161 -2.69 -13.15 -3.10
C ALA A 161 -3.38 -12.02 -2.31
N HIS A 162 -4.36 -11.33 -2.90
CA HIS A 162 -5.12 -10.28 -2.19
C HIS A 162 -5.78 -10.81 -0.92
N VAL A 163 -6.45 -11.97 -1.00
CA VAL A 163 -7.06 -12.62 0.17
C VAL A 163 -6.01 -12.99 1.22
N LEU A 164 -4.90 -13.61 0.80
CA LEU A 164 -3.81 -13.99 1.70
C LEU A 164 -3.22 -12.78 2.41
N PHE A 165 -2.90 -11.70 1.70
CA PHE A 165 -2.34 -10.49 2.29
C PHE A 165 -3.30 -9.81 3.25
N LEU A 166 -4.61 -9.79 2.97
CA LEU A 166 -5.62 -9.29 3.91
C LEU A 166 -5.67 -10.14 5.20
N LEU A 167 -5.57 -11.47 5.09
CA LEU A 167 -5.48 -12.36 6.25
C LEU A 167 -4.21 -12.10 7.08
N LEU A 168 -3.05 -11.95 6.43
CA LEU A 168 -1.80 -11.61 7.11
C LEU A 168 -1.90 -10.27 7.83
N CYS A 169 -2.49 -9.25 7.19
CA CYS A 169 -2.72 -7.95 7.82
C CYS A 169 -3.65 -8.06 9.03
N TYR A 170 -4.71 -8.85 8.93
CA TYR A 170 -5.62 -9.13 10.04
C TYR A 170 -4.90 -9.78 11.23
N PHE A 171 -4.07 -10.80 10.99
CA PHE A 171 -3.26 -11.42 12.04
C PHE A 171 -2.28 -10.43 12.66
N TYR A 172 -1.60 -9.62 11.84
CA TYR A 172 -0.69 -8.58 12.33
C TYR A 172 -1.40 -7.56 13.23
N LEU A 173 -2.59 -7.09 12.84
CA LEU A 173 -3.37 -6.13 13.62
C LEU A 173 -3.89 -6.74 14.93
N ARG A 174 -4.10 -8.06 14.97
CA ARG A 174 -4.55 -8.77 16.18
C ARG A 174 -3.44 -9.45 16.97
N ARG A 175 -2.17 -9.29 16.60
CA ARG A 175 -1.03 -9.97 17.25
C ARG A 175 -0.94 -9.75 18.77
N LYS A 176 -1.37 -8.60 19.29
CA LYS A 176 -1.39 -8.33 20.74
C LYS A 176 -2.49 -9.11 21.47
N LYS A 177 -3.57 -9.51 20.79
CA LYS A 177 -4.66 -10.34 21.31
C LYS A 177 -4.33 -11.83 21.25
N TYR A 178 -3.55 -12.24 20.24
CA TYR A 178 -3.07 -13.60 20.07
C TYR A 178 -1.59 -13.67 20.44
N ASN A 179 -1.29 -13.73 21.73
CA ASN A 179 0.06 -14.02 22.19
C ASN A 179 0.43 -15.41 21.65
N MET A 180 1.20 -15.50 20.56
CA MET A 180 1.42 -16.76 19.83
C MET A 180 2.06 -17.86 20.69
N TRP A 181 2.72 -17.47 21.79
CA TRP A 181 3.21 -18.38 22.83
C TRP A 181 2.11 -19.23 23.49
N ASN A 182 0.86 -18.73 23.58
CA ASN A 182 -0.25 -19.48 24.17
C ASN A 182 -0.83 -20.57 23.25
N TRP A 183 -0.43 -20.62 21.97
CA TRP A 183 -0.86 -21.67 21.03
C TRP A 183 -0.03 -22.96 21.14
N GLN A 184 1.17 -22.91 21.71
CA GLN A 184 2.03 -24.10 21.90
C GLN A 184 1.67 -24.93 23.14
N LEU A 185 0.72 -24.49 23.98
CA LEU A 185 0.34 -25.18 25.22
C LEU A 185 -1.08 -25.79 25.18
N ARG A 186 -1.60 -26.07 23.97
CA ARG A 186 -2.94 -26.66 23.79
C ARG A 186 -2.97 -27.92 22.92
N PHE A 187 -1.87 -28.66 22.89
CA PHE A 187 -1.82 -30.04 22.40
C PHE A 187 -1.08 -30.90 23.42
#